data_AF-A0A925L1J7-F1
#
_entry.id   AF-A0A925L1J7-F1
#
_cell.length_a   1.000
_cell.length_b   1.000
_cell.length_c   1.000
_cell.angle_alpha   90.00
_cell.angle_beta   90.00
_cell.angle_gamma   90.00
#
_symmetry.space_group_name_H-M   'P 1'
#
loop_
_entity.id
_entity.type
_entity.pdbx_description
1 polymer ?
#
loop_
_entity_poly.entity_id
_entity_poly.type
_entity_poly.pdbx_seq_one_letter_code
_entity_poly.pdbx_strand_id
1 'polypeptide(L)'
;VLAGRVLASVGGAQLAIEMDVNDLDPAIMEVAKTARERGWVRLWSHDWFLFLRSRLGRPERPHFVFVDPPADDPRGPAYAIDAAILMDTMGVPYMVSYPLHGCQTAIDQIGRTGLELVLPGGGHGALLGGGAETVLLDVISDLKVLADILGGEFVPRLPSAMDYSI
;
A
#
# COMPACT_ATOMS: atom_id res chain seq x y z
N VAL A 1 -4.93 0.05 -8.85
CA VAL A 1 -6.12 -0.84 -8.99
C VAL A 1 -6.68 -1.31 -7.64
N LEU A 2 -5.85 -1.74 -6.68
CA LEU A 2 -6.34 -2.22 -5.37
C LEU A 2 -7.16 -1.17 -4.60
N ALA A 3 -6.66 0.06 -4.47
CA ALA A 3 -7.39 1.13 -3.78
C ALA A 3 -8.81 1.36 -4.32
N GLY A 4 -8.99 1.27 -5.64
CA GLY A 4 -10.31 1.36 -6.28
C GLY A 4 -11.22 0.17 -5.95
N ARG A 5 -10.67 -1.06 -5.88
CA ARG A 5 -11.43 -2.26 -5.47
C ARG A 5 -11.87 -2.17 -4.01
N VAL A 6 -10.98 -1.71 -3.14
CA VAL A 6 -11.27 -1.49 -1.71
C VAL A 6 -12.37 -0.43 -1.53
N LEU A 7 -12.25 0.73 -2.18
CA LEU A 7 -13.26 1.79 -2.12
C LEU A 7 -14.63 1.34 -2.62
N ALA A 8 -14.69 0.56 -3.70
CA ALA A 8 -15.95 0.02 -4.22
C ALA A 8 -16.62 -0.94 -3.22
N SER A 9 -15.83 -1.76 -2.52
CA SER A 9 -16.33 -2.77 -1.58
C SER A 9 -16.88 -2.19 -0.26
N VAL A 10 -16.37 -1.05 0.21
CA VAL A 10 -16.75 -0.44 1.49
C VAL A 10 -17.85 0.64 1.37
N GLY A 11 -18.55 0.70 0.23
CA GLY A 11 -19.60 1.71 0.02
C GLY A 11 -19.06 3.10 -0.33
N GLY A 12 -17.87 3.18 -0.94
CA GLY A 12 -17.17 4.42 -1.29
C GLY A 12 -17.95 5.39 -2.19
N ALA A 13 -19.09 4.99 -2.75
CA ALA A 13 -20.03 5.87 -3.45
C ALA A 13 -20.56 7.04 -2.60
N GLN A 14 -20.38 7.00 -1.28
CA GLN A 14 -20.77 8.06 -0.32
C GLN A 14 -19.58 8.86 0.22
N LEU A 15 -18.33 8.45 -0.06
CA LEU A 15 -17.13 9.12 0.44
C LEU A 15 -16.65 10.17 -0.57
N ALA A 16 -16.53 11.43 -0.13
CA ALA A 16 -15.87 12.48 -0.89
C ALA A 16 -14.36 12.32 -0.75
N ILE A 17 -13.74 11.56 -1.66
CA ILE A 17 -12.29 11.32 -1.68
C ILE A 17 -11.59 12.15 -2.76
N GLU A 18 -10.46 12.75 -2.39
CA GLU A 18 -9.45 13.18 -3.35
C GLU A 18 -8.40 12.07 -3.49
N MET A 19 -8.08 11.68 -4.72
CA MET A 19 -7.15 10.59 -4.97
C MET A 19 -6.23 10.94 -6.12
N ASP A 20 -4.93 10.86 -5.88
CA ASP A 20 -3.93 10.89 -6.94
C ASP A 20 -3.59 9.43 -7.32
N VAL A 21 -3.88 9.04 -8.56
CA VAL A 21 -3.56 7.72 -9.11
C VAL A 21 -2.42 7.89 -10.10
N ASN A 22 -1.34 7.13 -9.92
CA ASN A 22 -0.19 7.11 -10.83
C ASN A 22 0.05 5.70 -11.34
N ASP A 23 0.05 5.52 -12.65
CA ASP A 23 0.41 4.26 -13.31
C ASP A 23 1.09 4.54 -14.66
N LEU A 24 2.01 3.67 -15.05
CA LEU A 24 2.67 3.73 -16.35
C LEU A 24 1.92 2.92 -17.41
N ASP A 25 1.08 1.96 -17.01
CA ASP A 25 0.27 1.17 -17.94
C ASP A 25 -0.93 1.98 -18.47
N PRO A 26 -0.98 2.30 -19.77
CA PRO A 26 -2.08 3.04 -20.36
C PRO A 26 -3.43 2.34 -20.20
N ALA A 27 -3.47 1.00 -20.20
CA ALA A 27 -4.71 0.24 -20.04
C ALA A 27 -5.28 0.42 -18.64
N ILE A 28 -4.43 0.38 -17.60
CA ILE A 28 -4.84 0.68 -16.23
C ILE A 28 -5.35 2.12 -16.12
N MET A 29 -4.68 3.06 -16.79
CA MET A 29 -5.09 4.47 -16.77
C MET A 29 -6.43 4.69 -17.48
N GLU A 30 -6.74 4.00 -18.57
CA GLU A 30 -8.06 4.04 -19.21
C GLU A 30 -9.16 3.48 -18.28
N VAL A 31 -8.89 2.37 -17.59
CA VAL A 31 -9.81 1.83 -16.59
C VAL A 31 -10.00 2.80 -15.42
N ALA A 32 -8.94 3.48 -14.97
CA ALA A 32 -9.03 4.47 -13.91
C ALA A 32 -9.86 5.71 -14.32
N LYS A 33 -9.84 6.10 -15.61
CA LYS A 33 -10.68 7.18 -16.15
C LYS A 33 -12.16 6.83 -16.11
N THR A 34 -12.53 5.59 -16.41
CA THR A 34 -13.94 5.15 -16.39
C THR A 34 -14.46 4.95 -14.97
N ALA A 35 -13.59 4.59 -14.02
CA ALA A 35 -13.93 4.44 -12.60
C ALA A 35 -14.10 5.76 -11.82
N ARG A 36 -14.04 6.91 -12.51
CA ARG A 36 -13.99 8.26 -11.90
C ARG A 36 -15.34 8.75 -11.33
N GLU A 37 -16.32 7.87 -11.19
CA GLU A 37 -17.74 8.25 -11.11
C GLU A 37 -18.06 9.17 -9.93
N ARG A 38 -17.30 9.20 -8.82
CA ARG A 38 -17.50 10.13 -7.69
C ARG A 38 -16.19 10.42 -6.95
N GLY A 39 -15.71 11.67 -7.00
CA GLY A 39 -14.50 12.15 -6.28
C GLY A 39 -13.54 12.98 -7.13
N TRP A 40 -12.59 13.67 -6.49
CA TRP A 40 -11.52 14.41 -7.19
C TRP A 40 -10.35 13.46 -7.46
N VAL A 41 -10.46 12.69 -8.54
CA VAL A 41 -9.37 11.80 -8.97
C VAL A 41 -8.46 12.53 -9.95
N ARG A 42 -7.16 12.61 -9.66
CA ARG A 42 -6.11 13.14 -10.55
C ARG A 42 -5.28 11.96 -11.04
N LEU A 43 -5.06 11.91 -12.35
CA LEU A 43 -4.37 10.81 -13.02
C LEU A 43 -2.99 11.27 -13.46
N TRP A 44 -1.98 10.47 -13.16
CA TRP A 44 -0.58 10.75 -13.45
C TRP A 44 0.08 9.55 -14.15
N SER A 45 1.06 9.81 -14.98
CA SER A 45 1.89 8.76 -15.59
C SER A 45 3.35 9.15 -15.47
N HIS A 46 3.93 8.78 -14.32
CA HIS A 46 5.32 9.04 -13.96
C HIS A 46 5.92 7.80 -13.32
N ASP A 47 7.25 7.79 -13.20
CA ASP A 47 7.93 6.87 -12.30
C ASP A 47 7.33 6.96 -10.88
N TRP A 48 6.91 5.82 -10.34
CA TRP A 48 6.12 5.78 -9.11
C TRP A 48 6.89 6.32 -7.91
N PHE A 49 8.20 6.07 -7.82
CA PHE A 49 9.02 6.49 -6.69
C PHE A 49 9.30 7.99 -6.73
N LEU A 50 9.64 8.54 -7.91
CA LEU A 50 9.76 9.98 -8.10
C LEU A 50 8.44 10.71 -7.85
N PHE A 51 7.33 10.13 -8.30
CA PHE A 51 6.00 10.65 -8.04
C PHE A 51 5.70 10.71 -6.54
N LEU A 52 5.94 9.61 -5.81
CA LEU A 52 5.79 9.55 -4.37
C LEU A 52 6.59 10.65 -3.66
N ARG A 53 7.88 10.78 -3.99
CA ARG A 53 8.74 11.84 -3.43
C ARG A 53 8.21 13.24 -3.71
N SER A 54 7.74 13.48 -4.94
CA SER A 54 7.14 14.76 -5.32
C SER A 54 5.89 15.07 -4.51
N ARG A 55 5.02 14.07 -4.27
CA ARG A 55 3.80 14.23 -3.49
C ARG A 55 4.06 14.46 -2.01
N LEU A 56 4.98 13.71 -1.42
CA LEU A 56 5.35 13.87 -0.01
C LEU A 56 6.08 15.20 0.27
N GLY A 57 6.70 15.80 -0.74
CA GLY A 57 7.32 17.12 -0.65
C GLY A 57 6.34 18.30 -0.67
N ARG A 58 5.03 18.06 -0.86
CA ARG A 58 4.01 19.12 -0.84
C ARG A 58 3.57 19.45 0.60
N PRO A 59 3.08 20.68 0.86
CA PRO A 59 2.57 21.06 2.18
C PRO A 59 1.38 20.21 2.62
N GLU A 60 0.49 19.89 1.67
CA GLU A 60 -0.65 19.00 1.89
C GLU A 60 -0.19 17.54 1.73
N ARG A 61 -0.10 16.85 2.86
CA ARG A 61 0.32 15.45 2.89
C ARG A 61 -0.88 14.54 2.64
N PRO A 62 -0.66 13.41 1.93
CA PRO A 62 -1.71 12.40 1.79
C PRO A 62 -2.04 11.81 3.17
N HIS A 63 -3.32 11.56 3.42
CA HIS A 63 -3.79 10.86 4.62
C HIS A 63 -3.42 9.37 4.61
N PHE A 64 -3.24 8.80 3.42
CA PHE A 64 -2.89 7.42 3.21
C PHE A 64 -2.22 7.25 1.85
N VAL A 65 -1.26 6.33 1.73
CA VAL A 65 -0.58 6.01 0.46
C VAL A 65 -0.61 4.51 0.22
N PHE A 66 -1.05 4.10 -0.97
CA PHE A 66 -0.93 2.73 -1.44
C PHE A 66 0.12 2.66 -2.56
N VAL A 67 1.05 1.71 -2.45
CA VAL A 67 2.17 1.50 -3.37
C VAL A 67 2.18 0.03 -3.78
N ASP A 68 2.20 -0.24 -5.07
CA ASP A 68 2.23 -1.60 -5.65
C ASP A 68 3.15 -1.59 -6.87
N PRO A 69 4.48 -1.54 -6.66
CA PRO A 69 5.45 -1.56 -7.74
C PRO A 69 5.28 -2.78 -8.64
N PRO A 70 5.64 -2.66 -9.93
CA PRO A 70 5.62 -3.79 -10.83
C PRO A 70 6.59 -4.89 -10.34
N ALA A 71 6.21 -6.16 -10.52
CA ALA A 71 6.98 -7.31 -10.03
C ALA A 71 8.38 -7.41 -10.67
N ASP A 72 8.55 -6.85 -11.87
CA ASP A 72 9.78 -6.78 -12.64
C ASP A 72 10.49 -5.42 -12.51
N ASP A 73 10.15 -4.60 -11.51
CA ASP A 73 10.83 -3.32 -11.28
C ASP A 73 12.35 -3.57 -11.14
N PRO A 74 13.20 -2.99 -12.01
CA PRO A 74 14.64 -3.25 -12.02
C PRO A 74 15.34 -2.81 -10.73
N ARG A 75 14.69 -1.99 -9.91
CA ARG A 75 15.17 -1.55 -8.60
C ARG A 75 14.98 -2.61 -7.52
N GLY A 76 14.10 -3.58 -7.75
CA GLY A 76 13.83 -4.69 -6.86
C GLY A 76 13.16 -4.29 -5.53
N PRO A 77 13.05 -5.26 -4.59
CA PRO A 77 12.33 -5.09 -3.33
C PRO A 77 12.92 -4.01 -2.41
N ALA A 78 14.20 -3.66 -2.55
CA ALA A 78 14.85 -2.64 -1.74
C ALA A 78 14.16 -1.26 -1.86
N TYR A 79 13.62 -0.91 -3.02
CA TYR A 79 12.94 0.37 -3.21
C TYR A 79 11.56 0.44 -2.54
N ALA A 80 10.88 -0.71 -2.39
CA ALA A 80 9.66 -0.79 -1.59
C ALA A 80 9.96 -0.48 -0.12
N ILE A 81 11.10 -0.95 0.39
CA ILE A 81 11.61 -0.66 1.74
C ILE A 81 12.00 0.81 1.87
N ASP A 82 12.73 1.38 0.89
CA ASP A 82 13.08 2.80 0.91
C ASP A 82 11.82 3.71 0.89
N ALA A 83 10.80 3.33 0.12
CA ALA A 83 9.52 4.04 0.10
C ALA A 83 8.81 3.95 1.46
N ALA A 84 8.81 2.78 2.08
CA ALA A 84 8.27 2.56 3.42
C ALA A 84 8.99 3.41 4.48
N ILE A 85 10.32 3.43 4.48
CA ILE A 85 11.14 4.26 5.37
C ILE A 85 10.86 5.76 5.15
N LEU A 86 10.75 6.19 3.90
CA LEU A 86 10.42 7.58 3.55
C LEU A 86 9.06 7.98 4.12
N MET A 87 8.04 7.14 3.96
CA MET A 87 6.69 7.43 4.46
C MET A 87 6.62 7.38 6.00
N ASP A 88 7.33 6.46 6.66
CA ASP A 88 7.43 6.40 8.13
C ASP A 88 8.12 7.67 8.67
N THR A 89 9.22 8.10 8.05
CA THR A 89 9.93 9.34 8.41
C THR A 89 9.03 10.57 8.29
N MET A 90 8.11 10.56 7.32
CA MET A 90 7.17 11.65 7.08
C MET A 90 5.88 11.53 7.90
N GLY A 91 5.70 10.46 8.68
CA GLY A 91 4.51 10.20 9.49
C GLY A 91 3.25 10.00 8.63
N VAL A 92 3.41 9.48 7.41
CA VAL A 92 2.30 9.24 6.48
C VAL A 92 1.92 7.77 6.54
N PRO A 93 0.65 7.42 6.84
CA PRO A 93 0.20 6.03 6.81
C PRO A 93 0.32 5.42 5.40
N TYR A 94 0.80 4.16 5.30
CA TYR A 94 1.04 3.55 3.99
C TYR A 94 0.85 2.03 3.90
N MET A 95 0.62 1.55 2.68
CA MET A 95 0.64 0.12 2.33
C MET A 95 1.55 -0.07 1.12
N VAL A 96 2.45 -1.06 1.18
CA VAL A 96 3.37 -1.37 0.08
C VAL A 96 3.27 -2.86 -0.29
N SER A 97 2.74 -3.15 -1.47
CA SER A 97 2.62 -4.50 -2.02
C SER A 97 3.82 -4.80 -2.92
N TYR A 98 4.56 -5.88 -2.64
CA TYR A 98 5.65 -6.34 -3.50
C TYR A 98 5.96 -7.82 -3.26
N PRO A 99 6.43 -8.56 -4.29
CA PRO A 99 6.74 -9.98 -4.15
C PRO A 99 8.01 -10.19 -3.30
N LEU A 100 7.92 -11.02 -2.26
CA LEU A 100 9.02 -11.28 -1.32
C LEU A 100 9.28 -12.78 -1.09
N HIS A 101 10.46 -13.31 -1.41
CA HIS A 101 10.86 -14.63 -0.90
C HIS A 101 11.28 -14.52 0.58
N GLY A 102 10.32 -14.28 1.46
CA GLY A 102 10.47 -14.04 2.90
C GLY A 102 10.37 -12.56 3.28
N CYS A 103 9.41 -12.22 4.16
CA CYS A 103 9.11 -10.84 4.55
C CYS A 103 9.92 -10.34 5.76
N GLN A 104 10.56 -11.23 6.52
CA GLN A 104 11.17 -10.89 7.81
C GLN A 104 12.31 -9.87 7.68
N THR A 105 13.19 -10.02 6.70
CA THR A 105 14.31 -9.09 6.49
C THR A 105 13.81 -7.66 6.21
N ALA A 106 12.71 -7.52 5.49
CA ALA A 106 12.13 -6.20 5.21
C ALA A 106 11.45 -5.60 6.44
N ILE A 107 10.72 -6.41 7.21
CA ILE A 107 10.14 -6.02 8.50
C ILE A 107 11.23 -5.53 9.47
N ASP A 108 12.35 -6.25 9.53
CA ASP A 108 13.49 -5.90 10.37
C ASP A 108 14.14 -4.58 9.93
N GLN A 109 14.23 -4.32 8.62
CA GLN A 109 14.78 -3.08 8.07
C GLN A 109 13.88 -1.87 8.31
N ILE A 110 12.56 -2.05 8.23
CA ILE A 110 11.59 -0.98 8.52
C ILE A 110 11.50 -0.74 10.04
N GLY A 111 11.69 -1.78 10.86
CA GLY A 111 11.64 -1.70 12.32
C GLY A 111 10.23 -1.52 12.87
N ARG A 112 9.20 -1.92 12.12
CA ARG A 112 7.78 -1.82 12.50
C ARG A 112 7.11 -3.18 12.39
N THR A 113 6.04 -3.38 13.17
CA THR A 113 5.08 -4.44 12.88
C THR A 113 4.54 -4.26 11.48
N GLY A 114 4.39 -5.36 10.76
CA GLY A 114 3.65 -5.35 9.52
C GLY A 114 2.75 -6.56 9.35
N LEU A 115 1.85 -6.49 8.39
CA LEU A 115 0.99 -7.61 8.01
C LEU A 115 1.47 -8.18 6.68
N GLU A 116 1.76 -9.47 6.69
CA GLU A 116 2.08 -10.28 5.50
C GLU A 116 0.77 -10.86 4.93
N LEU A 117 0.48 -10.62 3.66
CA LEU A 117 -0.64 -11.27 2.96
C LEU A 117 -0.24 -12.66 2.42
N VAL A 118 -0.73 -13.74 3.02
CA VAL A 118 -0.50 -15.10 2.53
C VAL A 118 -1.55 -15.46 1.47
N LEU A 119 -1.12 -15.76 0.24
CA LEU A 119 -2.00 -16.20 -0.84
C LEU A 119 -2.10 -17.74 -0.90
N PRO A 120 -3.28 -18.32 -1.23
CA PRO A 120 -3.44 -19.75 -1.42
C PRO A 120 -2.60 -20.22 -2.61
N GLY A 121 -1.59 -21.06 -2.34
CA GLY A 121 -0.64 -21.57 -3.35
C GLY A 121 0.81 -21.11 -3.18
N GLY A 122 1.13 -20.36 -2.13
CA GLY A 122 2.52 -20.00 -1.79
C GLY A 122 3.03 -18.72 -2.49
N GLY A 123 2.13 -17.94 -3.08
CA GLY A 123 2.44 -16.58 -3.54
C GLY A 123 2.78 -15.68 -2.35
N HIS A 124 3.89 -14.96 -2.46
CA HIS A 124 4.40 -14.15 -1.36
C HIS A 124 3.78 -12.75 -1.33
N GLY A 125 3.50 -12.31 -0.11
CA GLY A 125 2.52 -11.29 0.23
C GLY A 125 2.91 -9.84 0.13
N ALA A 126 1.88 -9.01 0.01
CA ALA A 126 1.93 -7.59 0.27
C ALA A 126 2.34 -7.31 1.73
N LEU A 127 3.09 -6.22 1.94
CA LEU A 127 3.51 -5.74 3.25
C LEU A 127 2.70 -4.50 3.64
N LEU A 128 1.84 -4.64 4.63
CA LEU A 128 1.28 -3.50 5.36
C LEU A 128 2.31 -3.10 6.42
N GLY A 129 2.77 -1.86 6.44
CA GLY A 129 3.71 -1.39 7.46
C GLY A 129 3.51 0.10 7.73
N GLY A 130 3.85 0.56 8.94
CA GLY A 130 3.87 1.99 9.26
C GLY A 130 2.54 2.61 9.70
N GLY A 131 1.73 1.92 10.51
CA GLY A 131 0.52 2.49 11.12
C GLY A 131 -0.72 2.52 10.23
N ALA A 132 -0.60 2.01 9.00
CA ALA A 132 -1.74 1.78 8.13
C ALA A 132 -2.77 0.82 8.71
N GLU A 133 -2.38 -0.10 9.60
CA GLU A 133 -3.31 -1.03 10.24
C GLU A 133 -4.39 -0.28 11.04
N THR A 134 -4.00 0.75 11.78
CA THR A 134 -4.91 1.59 12.57
C THR A 134 -5.83 2.42 11.68
N VAL A 135 -5.28 3.03 10.62
CA VAL A 135 -6.04 3.87 9.68
C VAL A 135 -6.94 3.02 8.77
N LEU A 136 -6.49 1.84 8.36
CA LEU A 136 -7.28 0.90 7.58
C LEU A 136 -8.40 0.31 8.42
N LEU A 137 -8.22 0.07 9.71
CA LEU A 137 -9.30 -0.36 10.61
C LEU A 137 -10.35 0.74 10.83
N ASP A 138 -9.97 2.02 10.77
CA ASP A 138 -10.92 3.14 10.82
C ASP A 138 -11.81 3.24 9.56
N VAL A 139 -11.34 2.72 8.42
CA VAL A 139 -12.04 2.79 7.10
C VAL A 139 -12.70 1.47 6.72
N ILE A 140 -11.99 0.38 6.93
CA ILE A 140 -12.38 -1.00 6.67
C ILE A 140 -12.48 -1.61 8.06
N SER A 141 -13.69 -1.55 8.63
CA SER A 141 -13.99 -2.01 10.00
C SER A 141 -13.49 -3.43 10.32
N ASP A 142 -13.07 -4.19 9.32
CA ASP A 142 -12.45 -5.51 9.42
C ASP A 142 -11.37 -5.70 8.32
N LEU A 143 -10.13 -6.00 8.74
CA LEU A 143 -9.01 -6.35 7.85
C LEU A 143 -9.30 -7.61 7.00
N LYS A 144 -10.22 -8.46 7.44
CA LYS A 144 -10.69 -9.63 6.68
C LYS A 144 -11.29 -9.25 5.34
N VAL A 145 -11.99 -8.12 5.26
CA VAL A 145 -12.57 -7.64 3.99
C VAL A 145 -11.46 -7.32 2.97
N LEU A 146 -10.37 -6.69 3.43
CA LEU A 146 -9.21 -6.42 2.58
C LEU A 146 -8.50 -7.71 2.17
N ALA A 147 -8.36 -8.66 3.09
CA ALA A 147 -7.77 -9.97 2.84
C ALA A 147 -8.56 -10.75 1.77
N ASP A 148 -9.90 -10.76 1.88
CA ASP A 148 -10.81 -11.41 0.93
C ASP A 148 -10.71 -10.78 -0.48
N ILE A 149 -10.66 -9.45 -0.58
CA ILE A 149 -10.47 -8.72 -1.86
C ILE A 149 -9.14 -9.07 -2.51
N LEU A 150 -8.12 -9.24 -1.68
CA LEU A 150 -6.78 -9.61 -2.09
C LEU A 150 -6.62 -11.11 -2.34
N GLY A 151 -7.63 -11.92 -1.99
CA GLY A 151 -7.64 -13.36 -2.15
C GLY A 151 -6.64 -14.07 -1.25
N GLY A 152 -6.38 -13.55 -0.05
CA GLY A 152 -5.42 -14.11 0.90
C GLY A 152 -5.80 -13.91 2.36
N GLU A 153 -4.85 -14.17 3.26
CA GLU A 153 -4.98 -13.99 4.70
C GLU A 153 -3.84 -13.12 5.24
N PHE A 154 -4.13 -12.15 6.11
CA PHE A 154 -3.09 -11.34 6.75
C PHE A 154 -2.52 -12.02 7.99
N VAL A 155 -1.19 -12.08 8.08
CA VAL A 155 -0.44 -12.60 9.24
C VAL A 155 0.45 -11.49 9.79
N PRO A 156 0.35 -11.13 11.09
CA PRO A 156 1.23 -10.14 11.68
C PRO A 156 2.66 -10.65 11.81
N ARG A 157 3.61 -9.76 11.54
CA ARG A 157 5.06 -9.99 11.63
C ARG A 157 5.69 -8.89 12.46
N LEU A 158 6.40 -9.29 13.51
CA LEU A 158 7.16 -8.41 14.38
C LEU A 158 8.63 -8.38 13.94
N PRO A 159 9.35 -7.26 14.14
CA PRO A 159 10.79 -7.22 13.95
C PRO A 159 11.50 -8.25 14.86
N SER A 160 12.42 -9.04 14.29
CA SER A 160 13.18 -10.08 14.99
C SER A 160 14.04 -9.50 16.13
N ALA A 161 14.47 -8.25 15.99
CA ALA A 161 15.22 -7.55 17.04
C ALA A 161 14.35 -7.10 18.23
N MET A 162 13.02 -7.26 18.15
CA MET A 162 12.07 -7.03 19.24
C MET A 162 11.71 -8.33 19.99
N ASP A 163 12.64 -9.29 20.05
CA ASP A 163 12.57 -10.41 20.99
C ASP A 163 12.77 -9.84 22.40
N TYR A 164 11.68 -9.30 22.97
CA TYR A 164 11.60 -8.93 24.37
C TYR A 164 11.62 -10.22 25.18
N SER A 165 12.82 -10.71 25.50
CA SER A 165 13.02 -11.45 26.73
C SER A 165 12.70 -10.51 27.89
N ILE A 166 11.44 -10.53 28.34
CA ILE A 166 10.99 -10.03 29.64
C ILE A 166 10.55 -11.24 30.45
#